data_AF-A0A9D8A7B6-F1
#
_entry.id   AF-A0A9D8A7B6-F1
#
_cell.length_a   1.000
_cell.length_b   1.000
_cell.length_c   1.000
_cell.angle_alpha   90.00
_cell.angle_beta   90.00
_cell.angle_gamma   90.00
#
_symmetry.space_group_name_H-M   'P 1'
#
loop_
_entity.id
_entity.type
_entity.pdbx_description
1 polymer ?
#
loop_
_entity_poly.entity_id
_entity_poly.type
_entity_poly.pdbx_seq_one_letter_code
_entity_poly.pdbx_strand_id
1 'polypeptide(L)'
;MCDTCGCNITSGNKHLIEAGGKHQHTPSGKEAVTVLHSLLHENDHQASHNREHFDKNHVLAINIMSSPGSGKTTLLEATINQLKSDFNIAVIEGDLETENDAERIRKQGVTAIQIATGSACHLDAHMVHDAVHTLNLNELDIVFIENVGNLVCPASFDLGHHQNVTLLSVTEGDDKPQKYPVMFRGTDLMIISKSDFLDFIDDFDPAKAEHHLRHLANDAPVFTLSAKNQKGFNHWIDWIKQQHQKLLYNIQHGASLHPSIQNDGQHLHTHE
;
A
#
# COMPACT_ATOMS: atom_id res chain seq x y z
N MET A 1 -4.66 13.17 -17.13
CA MET A 1 -3.69 13.64 -16.12
C MET A 1 -4.38 13.50 -14.79
N CYS A 2 -3.74 12.91 -13.78
CA CYS A 2 -4.33 12.84 -12.45
C CYS A 2 -4.25 14.25 -11.85
N ASP A 3 -5.38 14.93 -11.78
CA ASP A 3 -5.47 16.28 -11.20
C ASP A 3 -5.57 16.24 -9.66
N THR A 4 -5.55 15.04 -9.08
CA THR A 4 -5.90 14.77 -7.68
C THR A 4 -4.70 14.58 -6.77
N CYS A 5 -3.53 14.17 -7.28
CA CYS A 5 -2.40 13.77 -6.44
C CYS A 5 -1.31 14.84 -6.23
N GLY A 6 -1.46 16.04 -6.80
CA GLY A 6 -0.48 17.11 -6.56
C GLY A 6 0.92 16.90 -7.14
N CYS A 7 1.19 15.77 -7.80
CA CYS A 7 2.44 15.53 -8.55
C CYS A 7 2.59 16.43 -9.80
N ASN A 8 1.65 17.34 -10.02
CA ASN A 8 1.50 18.11 -11.24
C ASN A 8 2.28 19.43 -11.26
N ILE A 9 3.04 19.82 -10.23
CA ILE A 9 3.92 21.00 -10.32
C ILE A 9 5.36 20.53 -10.58
N THR A 10 5.72 20.53 -11.86
CA THR A 10 7.06 20.23 -12.37
C THR A 10 7.74 21.53 -12.81
N SER A 11 9.06 21.51 -13.00
CA SER A 11 9.76 22.63 -13.64
C SER A 11 9.15 23.03 -14.99
N GLY A 12 8.60 22.07 -15.74
CA GLY A 12 7.99 22.29 -17.05
C GLY A 12 6.68 23.05 -17.02
N ASN A 13 5.92 23.00 -15.92
CA ASN A 13 4.61 23.67 -15.82
C ASN A 13 4.50 24.63 -14.63
N LYS A 14 5.57 24.81 -13.85
CA LYS A 14 5.67 25.82 -12.78
C LYS A 14 5.30 27.23 -13.26
N HIS A 15 5.72 27.56 -14.49
CA HIS A 15 5.40 28.84 -15.14
C HIS A 15 3.89 29.11 -15.29
N LEU A 16 3.04 28.08 -15.22
CA LEU A 16 1.59 28.23 -15.31
C LEU A 16 0.98 28.80 -14.02
N ILE A 17 1.63 28.60 -12.87
CA ILE A 17 1.14 29.01 -11.55
C ILE A 17 1.97 30.13 -10.90
N GLU A 18 3.18 30.39 -11.43
CA GLU A 18 4.03 31.52 -11.03
C GLU A 18 3.44 32.88 -11.46
N ALA A 19 4.06 33.97 -11.01
CA ALA A 19 3.61 35.33 -11.31
C ALA A 19 3.55 35.60 -12.82
N GLY A 20 2.36 35.96 -13.33
CA GLY A 20 2.07 36.13 -14.76
C GLY A 20 1.62 34.86 -15.47
N GLY A 21 1.52 33.72 -14.77
CA GLY A 21 1.09 32.43 -15.31
C GLY A 21 -0.41 32.35 -15.55
N LYS A 22 -0.82 31.51 -16.51
CA LYS A 22 -2.22 31.32 -16.94
C LYS A 22 -3.17 30.92 -15.81
N HIS A 23 -2.66 30.21 -14.82
CA HIS A 23 -3.40 29.67 -13.67
C HIS A 23 -2.97 30.34 -12.35
N GLN A 24 -2.42 31.57 -12.42
CA GLN A 24 -2.12 32.35 -11.24
C GLN A 24 -3.42 32.84 -10.58
N HIS A 25 -3.80 32.19 -9.48
CA HIS A 25 -4.96 32.60 -8.68
C HIS A 25 -4.60 33.62 -7.56
N THR A 26 -3.33 33.66 -7.12
CA THR A 26 -2.80 34.67 -6.18
C THR A 26 -1.42 35.21 -6.58
N PRO A 27 -1.02 36.40 -6.03
CA PRO A 27 0.28 37.03 -6.30
C PRO A 27 1.51 36.15 -6.00
N SER A 28 1.38 35.17 -5.10
CA SER A 28 2.50 34.33 -4.63
C SER A 28 2.68 33.00 -5.38
N GLY A 29 1.66 32.53 -6.12
CA GLY A 29 1.67 31.21 -6.77
C GLY A 29 1.71 30.01 -5.80
N LYS A 30 1.56 30.24 -4.48
CA LYS A 30 1.70 29.20 -3.44
C LYS A 30 0.41 28.43 -3.12
N GLU A 31 -0.76 28.89 -3.58
CA GLU A 31 -2.05 28.28 -3.21
C GLU A 31 -2.16 26.81 -3.59
N ALA A 32 -1.71 26.43 -4.79
CA ALA A 32 -1.77 25.03 -5.22
C ALA A 32 -0.94 24.13 -4.28
N VAL A 33 0.22 24.61 -3.81
CA VAL A 33 1.05 23.89 -2.85
C VAL A 33 0.35 23.82 -1.48
N THR A 34 -0.19 24.94 -0.99
CA THR A 34 -0.94 24.97 0.28
C THR A 34 -2.15 24.04 0.28
N VAL A 35 -2.94 24.01 -0.78
CA VAL A 35 -4.11 23.11 -0.90
C VAL A 35 -3.67 21.65 -0.86
N LEU A 36 -2.59 21.29 -1.56
CA LEU A 36 -2.05 19.94 -1.55
C LEU A 36 -1.55 19.50 -0.17
N HIS A 37 -0.81 20.36 0.53
CA HIS A 37 -0.40 20.10 1.91
C HIS A 37 -1.61 19.90 2.83
N SER A 38 -2.65 20.74 2.70
CA SER A 38 -3.87 20.61 3.50
C SER A 38 -4.62 19.31 3.23
N LEU A 39 -4.67 18.85 1.97
CA LEU A 39 -5.29 17.56 1.63
C LEU A 39 -4.51 16.37 2.21
N LEU A 40 -3.18 16.40 2.11
CA LEU A 40 -2.32 15.36 2.67
C LEU A 40 -2.38 15.33 4.21
N HIS A 41 -2.44 16.50 4.85
CA HIS A 41 -2.63 16.59 6.30
C HIS A 41 -3.99 16.05 6.74
N GLU A 42 -5.07 16.35 6.00
CA GLU A 42 -6.39 15.80 6.30
C GLU A 42 -6.43 14.27 6.10
N ASN A 43 -5.73 13.76 5.08
CA ASN A 43 -5.55 12.33 4.90
C ASN A 43 -4.86 11.70 6.11
N ASP A 44 -3.79 12.29 6.64
CA ASP A 44 -3.07 11.74 7.80
C ASP A 44 -3.90 11.74 9.08
N HIS A 45 -4.68 12.81 9.27
CA HIS A 45 -5.65 12.89 10.38
C HIS A 45 -6.66 11.75 10.27
N GLN A 46 -7.23 11.52 9.07
CA GLN A 46 -8.13 10.40 8.84
C GLN A 46 -7.46 9.04 9.01
N ALA A 47 -6.23 8.88 8.52
CA ALA A 47 -5.46 7.64 8.63
C ALA A 47 -5.20 7.29 10.09
N SER A 48 -4.87 8.29 10.91
CA SER A 48 -4.72 8.13 12.36
C SER A 48 -6.01 7.60 12.98
N HIS A 49 -7.16 8.15 12.59
CA HIS A 49 -8.45 7.68 13.09
C HIS A 49 -8.78 6.25 12.63
N ASN A 50 -8.49 5.89 11.37
CA ASN A 50 -8.66 4.51 10.89
C ASN A 50 -7.81 3.53 11.70
N ARG A 51 -6.56 3.91 11.99
CA ARG A 51 -5.64 3.11 12.81
C ARG A 51 -6.17 2.90 14.23
N GLU A 52 -6.72 3.93 14.85
CA GLU A 52 -7.39 3.82 16.17
C GLU A 52 -8.52 2.79 16.15
N HIS A 53 -9.32 2.73 15.07
CA HIS A 53 -10.38 1.71 14.93
C HIS A 53 -9.80 0.31 14.83
N PHE A 54 -8.73 0.11 14.07
CA PHE A 54 -8.07 -1.19 13.98
C PHE A 54 -7.43 -1.59 15.32
N ASP A 55 -6.69 -0.69 15.97
CA ASP A 55 -6.04 -0.94 17.26
C ASP A 55 -7.03 -1.27 18.36
N LYS A 56 -8.12 -0.50 18.47
CA LYS A 56 -9.17 -0.73 19.47
C LYS A 56 -9.80 -2.12 19.34
N ASN A 57 -9.89 -2.63 18.11
CA ASN A 57 -10.46 -3.93 17.80
C ASN A 57 -9.40 -5.02 17.64
N HIS A 58 -8.11 -4.71 17.87
CA HIS A 58 -6.99 -5.63 17.75
C HIS A 58 -6.83 -6.26 16.35
N VAL A 59 -7.20 -5.52 15.30
CA VAL A 59 -7.21 -6.00 13.92
C VAL A 59 -5.94 -5.59 13.19
N LEU A 60 -5.18 -6.54 12.64
CA LEU A 60 -4.03 -6.23 11.81
C LEU A 60 -4.45 -5.81 10.39
N ALA A 61 -4.37 -4.51 10.12
CA ALA A 61 -4.46 -3.96 8.77
C ALA A 61 -3.12 -4.01 8.01
N ILE A 62 -3.11 -4.61 6.81
CA ILE A 62 -1.94 -4.72 5.91
C ILE A 62 -2.29 -4.13 4.54
N ASN A 63 -1.53 -3.13 4.09
CA ASN A 63 -1.66 -2.53 2.77
C ASN A 63 -0.76 -3.24 1.75
N ILE A 64 -1.35 -3.78 0.68
CA ILE A 64 -0.65 -4.50 -0.39
C ILE A 64 -0.59 -3.62 -1.63
N MET A 65 0.62 -3.27 -2.05
CA MET A 65 0.89 -2.38 -3.17
C MET A 65 1.76 -3.08 -4.23
N SER A 66 1.57 -2.74 -5.51
CA SER A 66 2.35 -3.32 -6.61
C SER A 66 2.10 -2.57 -7.91
N SER A 67 2.82 -2.93 -8.99
CA SER A 67 2.37 -2.61 -10.35
C SER A 67 1.07 -3.35 -10.71
N PRO A 68 0.35 -2.94 -11.77
CA PRO A 68 -0.72 -3.75 -12.33
C PRO A 68 -0.23 -5.14 -12.71
N GLY A 69 -1.00 -6.17 -12.35
CA GLY A 69 -0.70 -7.55 -12.74
C GLY A 69 0.45 -8.23 -11.98
N SER A 70 1.00 -7.64 -10.91
CA SER A 70 2.03 -8.30 -10.08
C SER A 70 1.50 -9.49 -9.26
N GLY A 71 0.19 -9.68 -9.20
CA GLY A 71 -0.45 -10.86 -8.60
C GLY A 71 -0.96 -10.67 -7.16
N LYS A 72 -1.36 -9.45 -6.77
CA LYS A 72 -1.92 -9.14 -5.43
C LYS A 72 -3.14 -10.00 -5.10
N THR A 73 -4.16 -10.01 -5.95
CA THR A 73 -5.37 -10.80 -5.70
C THR A 73 -5.09 -12.29 -5.62
N THR A 74 -4.19 -12.81 -6.47
CA THR A 74 -3.80 -14.23 -6.43
C THR A 74 -3.00 -14.57 -5.16
N LEU A 75 -2.15 -13.65 -4.68
CA LEU A 75 -1.50 -13.77 -3.39
C LEU A 75 -2.55 -13.82 -2.26
N LEU A 76 -3.55 -12.93 -2.29
CA LEU A 76 -4.61 -12.88 -1.29
C LEU A 76 -5.49 -14.13 -1.29
N GLU A 77 -5.92 -14.61 -2.46
CA GLU A 77 -6.66 -15.89 -2.58
C GLU A 77 -5.91 -17.05 -1.92
N ALA A 78 -4.61 -17.17 -2.20
CA ALA A 78 -3.75 -18.19 -1.60
C ALA A 78 -3.56 -17.99 -0.09
N THR A 79 -3.41 -16.73 0.35
CA THR A 79 -3.24 -16.36 1.76
C THR A 79 -4.47 -16.69 2.58
N ILE A 80 -5.66 -16.30 2.11
CA ILE A 80 -6.95 -16.58 2.74
C ILE A 80 -7.14 -18.09 2.89
N ASN A 81 -6.85 -18.87 1.86
CA ASN A 81 -7.01 -20.32 1.94
C ASN A 81 -6.10 -20.99 2.98
N GLN A 82 -4.94 -20.40 3.29
CA GLN A 82 -4.05 -20.93 4.32
C GLN A 82 -4.34 -20.39 5.73
N LEU A 83 -4.96 -19.22 5.86
CA LEU A 83 -5.14 -18.55 7.16
C LEU A 83 -6.58 -18.54 7.69
N LYS A 84 -7.60 -18.73 6.85
CA LYS A 84 -9.01 -18.59 7.26
C LYS A 84 -9.51 -19.58 8.31
N SER A 85 -8.75 -20.65 8.60
CA SER A 85 -9.03 -21.55 9.72
C SER A 85 -8.55 -21.01 11.06
N ASP A 86 -7.53 -20.15 11.04
CA ASP A 86 -6.82 -19.63 12.21
C ASP A 86 -7.21 -18.17 12.51
N PHE A 87 -7.64 -17.42 11.48
CA PHE A 87 -7.95 -16.00 11.54
C PHE A 87 -9.23 -15.67 10.78
N ASN A 88 -10.01 -14.74 11.33
CA ASN A 88 -11.10 -14.09 10.64
C ASN A 88 -10.54 -12.94 9.79
N ILE A 89 -10.76 -13.03 8.48
CA ILE A 89 -10.12 -12.16 7.49
C ILE A 89 -11.19 -11.39 6.72
N ALA A 90 -10.93 -10.12 6.44
CA ALA A 90 -11.64 -9.35 5.43
C ALA A 90 -10.64 -8.68 4.47
N VAL A 91 -11.14 -8.28 3.29
CA VAL A 91 -10.36 -7.56 2.29
C VAL A 91 -11.08 -6.29 1.86
N ILE A 92 -10.33 -5.20 1.73
CA ILE A 92 -10.76 -3.96 1.08
C ILE A 92 -10.04 -3.91 -0.27
N GLU A 93 -10.81 -3.91 -1.35
CA GLU A 93 -10.32 -3.99 -2.73
C GLU A 93 -10.41 -2.62 -3.40
N GLY A 94 -9.27 -2.05 -3.79
CA GLY A 94 -9.18 -0.81 -4.56
C GLY A 94 -8.95 -1.10 -6.04
N ASP A 95 -9.99 -0.90 -6.86
CA ASP A 95 -9.91 -0.97 -8.33
C ASP A 95 -10.59 0.27 -8.94
N LEU A 96 -10.20 0.61 -10.17
CA LEU A 96 -10.72 1.77 -10.88
C LEU A 96 -12.23 1.63 -11.13
N GLU A 97 -12.68 0.47 -11.63
CA GLU A 97 -14.07 0.32 -12.07
C GLU A 97 -14.70 -1.07 -11.83
N THR A 98 -13.93 -2.15 -11.68
CA THR A 98 -14.51 -3.51 -11.69
C THR A 98 -14.64 -4.12 -10.31
N GLU A 99 -15.64 -4.97 -10.10
CA GLU A 99 -15.78 -5.80 -8.87
C GLU A 99 -15.06 -7.16 -8.98
N ASN A 100 -14.29 -7.37 -10.05
CA ASN A 100 -13.76 -8.70 -10.38
C ASN A 100 -12.90 -9.29 -9.26
N ASP A 101 -12.04 -8.47 -8.67
CA ASP A 101 -11.13 -8.93 -7.61
C ASP A 101 -11.89 -9.12 -6.28
N ALA A 102 -12.82 -8.22 -5.93
CA ALA A 102 -13.72 -8.43 -4.78
C ALA A 102 -14.56 -9.71 -4.90
N GLU A 103 -15.12 -10.02 -6.08
CA GLU A 103 -15.84 -11.28 -6.29
C GLU A 103 -14.94 -12.51 -6.13
N ARG A 104 -13.71 -12.44 -6.63
CA ARG A 104 -12.72 -13.52 -6.50
C ARG A 104 -12.38 -13.80 -5.04
N ILE A 105 -12.22 -12.75 -4.24
CA ILE A 105 -12.00 -12.87 -2.79
C ILE A 105 -13.24 -13.42 -2.08
N ARG A 106 -14.44 -12.91 -2.38
CA ARG A 106 -15.70 -13.43 -1.78
C ARG A 106 -15.88 -14.93 -2.05
N LYS A 107 -15.47 -15.42 -3.22
CA LYS A 107 -15.47 -16.87 -3.55
C LYS A 107 -14.57 -17.71 -2.65
N GLN A 108 -13.60 -17.11 -1.94
CA GLN A 108 -12.79 -17.81 -0.94
C GLN A 108 -13.50 -17.97 0.42
N GLY A 109 -14.67 -17.35 0.59
CA GLY A 109 -15.51 -17.44 1.79
C GLY A 109 -15.26 -16.36 2.83
N VAL A 110 -14.66 -15.23 2.44
CA VAL A 110 -14.39 -14.09 3.33
C VAL A 110 -15.11 -12.82 2.87
N THR A 111 -15.28 -11.86 3.76
CA THR A 111 -15.85 -10.55 3.44
C THR A 111 -14.89 -9.76 2.56
N ALA A 112 -15.38 -9.22 1.44
CA ALA A 112 -14.63 -8.27 0.61
C ALA A 112 -15.47 -7.04 0.28
N ILE A 113 -14.92 -5.85 0.53
CA ILE A 113 -15.53 -4.56 0.22
C ILE A 113 -14.81 -3.96 -0.98
N GLN A 114 -15.55 -3.68 -2.05
CA GLN A 114 -15.01 -2.97 -3.21
C GLN A 114 -15.04 -1.47 -2.94
N ILE A 115 -13.93 -0.79 -3.25
CA ILE A 115 -13.86 0.65 -3.42
C ILE A 115 -13.62 0.89 -4.92
N ALA A 116 -14.60 1.48 -5.59
CA ALA A 116 -14.46 1.93 -6.98
C ALA A 116 -13.82 3.33 -6.97
N THR A 117 -12.53 3.40 -7.29
CA THR A 117 -11.76 4.66 -7.21
C THR A 117 -12.03 5.59 -8.41
N GLY A 118 -12.74 5.10 -9.43
CA GLY A 118 -13.05 5.81 -10.65
C GLY A 118 -11.79 6.11 -11.46
N SER A 119 -11.30 7.34 -11.34
CA SER A 119 -10.06 7.77 -12.01
C SER A 119 -8.87 7.96 -11.06
N ALA A 120 -9.05 7.73 -9.76
CA ALA A 120 -7.99 7.88 -8.78
C ALA A 120 -6.99 6.71 -8.87
N CYS A 121 -5.70 7.06 -8.87
CA CYS A 121 -4.58 6.14 -9.07
C CYS A 121 -4.09 5.43 -7.79
N HIS A 122 -4.81 5.61 -6.67
CA HIS A 122 -4.51 5.11 -5.33
C HIS A 122 -5.79 5.11 -4.49
N LEU A 123 -5.75 4.40 -3.35
CA LEU A 123 -6.68 4.60 -2.24
C LEU A 123 -6.16 5.70 -1.31
N ASP A 124 -7.07 6.46 -0.70
CA ASP A 124 -6.79 7.39 0.40
C ASP A 124 -7.46 6.94 1.71
N ALA A 125 -7.13 7.60 2.82
CA ALA A 125 -7.65 7.24 4.13
C ALA A 125 -9.17 7.45 4.26
N HIS A 126 -9.78 8.41 3.54
CA HIS A 126 -11.23 8.62 3.59
C HIS A 126 -11.97 7.49 2.89
N MET A 127 -11.48 7.03 1.74
CA MET A 127 -12.03 5.86 1.04
C MET A 127 -11.97 4.61 1.93
N VAL A 128 -10.83 4.39 2.59
CA VAL A 128 -10.67 3.26 3.52
C VAL A 128 -11.54 3.42 4.76
N HIS A 129 -11.73 4.64 5.25
CA HIS A 129 -12.59 4.91 6.41
C HIS A 129 -14.02 4.41 6.20
N ASP A 130 -14.62 4.72 5.06
CA ASP A 130 -15.99 4.28 4.73
C ASP A 130 -16.08 2.75 4.68
N ALA A 131 -15.06 2.10 4.09
CA ALA A 131 -15.00 0.64 4.02
C ALA A 131 -14.83 0.01 5.42
N VAL A 132 -13.98 0.58 6.26
CA VAL A 132 -13.77 0.16 7.66
C VAL A 132 -15.08 0.23 8.46
N HIS A 133 -15.88 1.28 8.27
CA HIS A 133 -17.17 1.43 8.96
C HIS A 133 -18.27 0.51 8.44
N THR A 134 -18.05 -0.14 7.30
CA THR A 134 -18.92 -1.20 6.77
C THR A 134 -18.55 -2.58 7.34
N LEU A 135 -17.31 -2.76 7.79
CA LEU A 135 -16.82 -4.01 8.38
C LEU A 135 -17.23 -4.14 9.86
N ASN A 136 -17.56 -5.37 10.28
CA ASN A 136 -17.68 -5.69 11.70
C ASN A 136 -16.31 -6.01 12.29
N LEU A 137 -15.52 -4.98 12.62
CA LEU A 137 -14.14 -5.16 13.09
C LEU A 137 -14.01 -6.04 14.35
N ASN A 138 -15.04 -6.12 15.20
CA ASN A 138 -15.02 -6.92 16.42
C ASN A 138 -14.93 -8.44 16.15
N GLU A 139 -15.22 -8.86 14.92
CA GLU A 139 -15.21 -10.26 14.49
C GLU A 139 -14.05 -10.57 13.54
N LEU A 140 -13.11 -9.63 13.38
CA LEU A 140 -11.98 -9.76 12.47
C LEU A 140 -10.67 -9.79 13.26
N ASP A 141 -9.68 -10.48 12.71
CA ASP A 141 -8.31 -10.48 13.21
C ASP A 141 -7.36 -9.76 12.24
N ILE A 142 -7.65 -9.85 10.94
CA ILE A 142 -6.80 -9.29 9.87
C ILE A 142 -7.66 -8.65 8.79
N VAL A 143 -7.26 -7.45 8.36
CA VAL A 143 -7.82 -6.78 7.18
C VAL A 143 -6.70 -6.56 6.17
N PHE A 144 -6.85 -7.11 4.97
CA PHE A 144 -5.97 -6.77 3.86
C PHE A 144 -6.57 -5.62 3.06
N ILE A 145 -5.74 -4.66 2.68
CA ILE A 145 -6.11 -3.58 1.77
C ILE A 145 -5.34 -3.82 0.48
N GLU A 146 -6.02 -4.32 -0.55
CA GLU A 146 -5.46 -4.41 -1.90
C GLU A 146 -5.54 -3.03 -2.56
N ASN A 147 -4.41 -2.35 -2.69
CA ASN A 147 -4.37 -1.01 -3.29
C ASN A 147 -4.43 -1.07 -4.82
N VAL A 148 -4.68 0.08 -5.45
CA VAL A 148 -4.63 0.20 -6.91
C VAL A 148 -3.24 -0.19 -7.41
N GLY A 149 -3.17 -0.91 -8.55
CA GLY A 149 -1.90 -1.29 -9.19
C GLY A 149 -1.11 -0.07 -9.65
N ASN A 150 -0.23 0.46 -8.79
CA ASN A 150 0.59 1.64 -9.06
C ASN A 150 1.79 1.68 -8.09
N LEU A 151 3.01 1.88 -8.61
CA LEU A 151 4.24 2.03 -7.80
C LEU A 151 4.61 3.49 -7.50
N VAL A 152 3.73 4.45 -7.80
CA VAL A 152 3.97 5.89 -7.60
C VAL A 152 2.98 6.48 -6.60
N CYS A 153 1.70 6.61 -6.99
CA CYS A 153 0.72 7.35 -6.17
C CYS A 153 0.53 6.78 -4.76
N PRO A 154 0.36 5.45 -4.56
CA PRO A 154 0.03 4.91 -3.24
C PRO A 154 1.11 5.12 -2.17
N ALA A 155 2.36 5.36 -2.59
CA ALA A 155 3.49 5.53 -1.68
C ALA A 155 3.41 6.80 -0.82
N SER A 156 2.55 7.76 -1.17
CA SER A 156 2.41 9.04 -0.48
C SER A 156 1.19 9.13 0.44
N PHE A 157 0.41 8.07 0.60
CA PHE A 157 -0.85 8.10 1.35
C PHE A 157 -0.86 7.05 2.45
N ASP A 158 -0.91 7.49 3.70
CA ASP A 158 -1.26 6.61 4.82
C ASP A 158 -2.77 6.33 4.76
N LEU A 159 -3.15 5.07 5.01
CA LEU A 159 -4.55 4.62 5.05
C LEU A 159 -5.01 4.28 6.48
N GLY A 160 -4.08 4.29 7.44
CA GLY A 160 -4.26 3.78 8.80
C GLY A 160 -3.84 2.32 8.98
N HIS A 161 -3.18 1.72 7.98
CA HIS A 161 -2.69 0.34 8.02
C HIS A 161 -1.39 0.21 8.79
N HIS A 162 -1.12 -0.96 9.40
CA HIS A 162 0.07 -1.15 10.24
C HIS A 162 1.33 -1.54 9.46
N GLN A 163 1.16 -2.15 8.28
CA GLN A 163 2.25 -2.71 7.50
C GLN A 163 2.06 -2.48 6.00
N ASN A 164 3.14 -2.07 5.33
CA ASN A 164 3.25 -1.97 3.88
C ASN A 164 3.91 -3.21 3.29
N VAL A 165 3.20 -3.92 2.43
CA VAL A 165 3.74 -5.04 1.66
C VAL A 165 3.78 -4.64 0.18
N THR A 166 4.97 -4.66 -0.41
CA THR A 166 5.16 -4.30 -1.82
C THR A 166 5.52 -5.52 -2.64
N LEU A 167 4.72 -5.84 -3.67
CA LEU A 167 5.04 -6.90 -4.60
C LEU A 167 5.88 -6.37 -5.76
N LEU A 168 6.90 -7.14 -6.12
CA LEU A 168 7.70 -7.01 -7.33
C LEU A 168 7.63 -8.34 -8.10
N SER A 169 6.89 -8.39 -9.20
CA SER A 169 6.84 -9.60 -10.03
C SER A 169 8.15 -9.79 -10.78
N VAL A 170 8.61 -11.03 -10.89
CA VAL A 170 9.78 -11.42 -11.73
C VAL A 170 9.69 -10.84 -13.14
N THR A 171 8.47 -10.79 -13.69
CA THR A 171 8.21 -10.27 -15.04
C THR A 171 8.36 -8.75 -15.20
N GLU A 172 8.60 -8.01 -14.12
CA GLU A 172 8.74 -6.55 -14.15
C GLU A 172 10.20 -6.11 -14.31
N GLY A 173 11.17 -6.96 -13.98
CA GLY A 173 12.60 -6.63 -13.92
C GLY A 173 13.06 -6.25 -12.51
N ASP A 174 14.31 -6.56 -12.18
CA ASP A 174 14.88 -6.44 -10.83
C ASP A 174 15.26 -5.01 -10.43
N ASP A 175 15.26 -4.07 -11.38
CA ASP A 175 15.64 -2.67 -11.19
C ASP A 175 14.54 -1.77 -10.58
N LYS A 176 13.35 -2.32 -10.32
CA LYS A 176 12.19 -1.55 -9.86
C LYS A 176 12.40 -0.85 -8.53
N PRO A 177 13.07 -1.42 -7.52
CA PRO A 177 13.32 -0.70 -6.27
C PRO A 177 14.08 0.61 -6.53
N GLN A 178 15.13 0.58 -7.36
CA GLN A 178 15.87 1.79 -7.72
C GLN A 178 15.03 2.80 -8.53
N LYS A 179 14.13 2.34 -9.40
CA LYS A 179 13.28 3.20 -10.24
C LYS A 179 12.12 3.84 -9.48
N TYR A 180 11.63 3.20 -8.42
CA TYR A 180 10.48 3.65 -7.63
C TYR A 180 10.85 3.84 -6.16
N PRO A 181 11.87 4.65 -5.84
CA PRO A 181 12.43 4.73 -4.49
C PRO A 181 11.40 5.15 -3.44
N VAL A 182 10.39 5.94 -3.83
CA VAL A 182 9.32 6.40 -2.92
C VAL A 182 8.39 5.26 -2.48
N MET A 183 8.16 4.26 -3.33
CA MET A 183 7.45 3.06 -2.88
C MET A 183 8.34 2.23 -1.96
N PHE A 184 9.55 1.91 -2.43
CA PHE A 184 10.36 0.87 -1.81
C PHE A 184 11.08 1.28 -0.51
N ARG A 185 11.30 2.57 -0.19
CA ARG A 185 11.78 2.90 1.17
C ARG A 185 10.69 2.77 2.24
N GLY A 186 9.41 2.86 1.88
CA GLY A 186 8.28 2.76 2.82
C GLY A 186 7.75 1.34 2.99
N THR A 187 8.36 0.36 2.32
CA THR A 187 7.98 -1.05 2.37
C THR A 187 8.46 -1.68 3.68
N ASP A 188 7.56 -2.37 4.39
CA ASP A 188 7.89 -3.18 5.59
C ASP A 188 8.18 -4.65 5.23
N LEU A 189 7.74 -5.10 4.06
CA LEU A 189 8.09 -6.39 3.45
C LEU A 189 8.03 -6.30 1.92
N MET A 190 9.12 -6.69 1.24
CA MET A 190 9.11 -6.86 -0.22
C MET A 190 8.86 -8.32 -0.58
N ILE A 191 7.90 -8.56 -1.47
CA ILE A 191 7.62 -9.90 -2.03
C ILE A 191 8.02 -9.92 -3.50
N ILE A 192 9.02 -10.72 -3.85
CA ILE A 192 9.31 -11.10 -5.22
C ILE A 192 8.29 -12.17 -5.64
N SER A 193 7.26 -11.74 -6.38
CA SER A 193 6.13 -12.58 -6.76
C SER A 193 6.37 -13.28 -8.10
N LYS A 194 5.57 -14.33 -8.35
CA LYS A 194 5.67 -15.19 -9.55
C LYS A 194 7.06 -15.79 -9.74
N SER A 195 7.68 -16.22 -8.64
CA SER A 195 9.01 -16.82 -8.64
C SER A 195 9.13 -18.10 -9.48
N ASP A 196 8.01 -18.70 -9.89
CA ASP A 196 7.98 -19.81 -10.85
C ASP A 196 8.48 -19.40 -12.24
N PHE A 197 8.56 -18.11 -12.55
CA PHE A 197 9.19 -17.63 -13.79
C PHE A 197 10.71 -17.53 -13.73
N LEU A 198 11.35 -17.65 -12.56
CA LEU A 198 12.82 -17.62 -12.47
C LEU A 198 13.48 -18.77 -13.24
N ASP A 199 12.75 -19.87 -13.46
CA ASP A 199 13.24 -21.00 -14.26
C ASP A 199 13.22 -20.71 -15.78
N PHE A 200 12.62 -19.58 -16.20
CA PHE A 200 12.39 -19.22 -17.62
C PHE A 200 12.86 -17.81 -17.99
N ILE A 201 13.10 -16.93 -17.02
CA ILE A 201 13.48 -15.53 -17.22
C ILE A 201 14.87 -15.31 -16.59
N ASP A 202 15.87 -15.15 -17.45
CA ASP A 202 17.26 -14.93 -17.03
C ASP A 202 17.57 -13.45 -16.71
N ASP A 203 16.66 -12.55 -17.09
CA ASP A 203 16.83 -11.09 -16.95
C ASP A 203 16.49 -10.56 -15.54
N PHE A 204 15.99 -11.41 -14.64
CA PHE A 204 15.64 -11.03 -13.27
C PHE A 204 16.53 -11.76 -12.27
N ASP A 205 17.26 -11.01 -11.45
CA ASP A 205 18.05 -11.54 -10.35
C ASP A 205 17.47 -11.09 -8.99
N PRO A 206 16.92 -12.01 -8.17
CA PRO A 206 16.41 -11.68 -6.84
C PRO A 206 17.43 -10.99 -5.94
N ALA A 207 18.71 -11.35 -6.04
CA ALA A 207 19.76 -10.74 -5.23
C ALA A 207 20.03 -9.29 -5.66
N LYS A 208 19.90 -8.96 -6.95
CA LYS A 208 19.98 -7.56 -7.41
C LYS A 208 18.78 -6.75 -6.95
N ALA A 209 17.58 -7.31 -7.02
CA ALA A 209 16.38 -6.63 -6.52
C ALA A 209 16.52 -6.29 -5.02
N GLU A 210 16.96 -7.26 -4.21
CA GLU A 210 17.26 -7.01 -2.80
C GLU A 210 18.37 -5.95 -2.62
N HIS A 211 19.45 -6.04 -3.39
CA HIS A 211 20.52 -5.05 -3.35
C HIS A 211 20.04 -3.63 -3.65
N HIS A 212 19.14 -3.46 -4.62
CA HIS A 212 18.51 -2.17 -4.91
C HIS A 212 17.67 -1.67 -3.73
N LEU A 213 16.92 -2.55 -3.05
CA LEU A 213 16.19 -2.19 -1.83
C LEU A 213 17.14 -1.72 -0.71
N ARG A 214 18.26 -2.43 -0.51
CA ARG A 214 19.28 -2.03 0.49
C ARG A 214 19.93 -0.69 0.15
N HIS A 215 20.12 -0.38 -1.12
CA HIS A 215 20.64 0.93 -1.58
C HIS A 215 19.72 2.10 -1.25
N LEU A 216 18.44 1.82 -0.99
CA LEU A 216 17.49 2.81 -0.51
C LEU A 216 17.50 2.98 1.02
N ALA A 217 18.45 2.33 1.71
CA ALA A 217 18.52 2.27 3.17
C ALA A 217 17.27 1.64 3.81
N ASN A 218 16.64 0.69 3.12
CA ASN A 218 15.52 -0.09 3.64
C ASN A 218 16.00 -1.53 3.95
N ASP A 219 15.82 -1.95 5.20
CA ASP A 219 16.23 -3.25 5.74
C ASP A 219 15.09 -4.29 5.78
N ALA A 220 13.95 -3.99 5.16
CA ALA A 220 12.80 -4.88 5.14
C ALA A 220 13.16 -6.27 4.61
N PRO A 221 12.56 -7.33 5.15
CA PRO A 221 12.70 -8.67 4.61
C PRO A 221 12.30 -8.71 3.13
N VAL A 222 12.98 -9.60 2.40
CA VAL A 222 12.66 -9.89 0.99
C VAL A 222 12.30 -11.36 0.88
N PHE A 223 11.06 -11.66 0.49
CA PHE A 223 10.62 -13.03 0.26
C PHE A 223 10.43 -13.29 -1.21
N THR A 224 10.89 -14.45 -1.68
CA THR A 224 10.64 -14.92 -3.05
C THR A 224 9.61 -16.03 -2.99
N LEU A 225 8.47 -15.84 -3.66
CA LEU A 225 7.39 -16.83 -3.65
C LEU A 225 6.61 -16.89 -4.96
N SER A 226 5.88 -17.99 -5.11
CA SER A 226 4.86 -18.15 -6.14
C SER A 226 3.54 -18.62 -5.53
N ALA A 227 2.51 -17.79 -5.66
CA ALA A 227 1.15 -18.16 -5.26
C ALA A 227 0.57 -19.29 -6.11
N LYS A 228 1.11 -19.54 -7.31
CA LYS A 228 0.63 -20.59 -8.21
C LYS A 228 1.02 -21.99 -7.72
N ASN A 229 2.27 -22.17 -7.31
CA ASN A 229 2.78 -23.47 -6.84
C ASN A 229 3.05 -23.51 -5.32
N GLN A 230 2.72 -22.43 -4.61
CA GLN A 230 2.87 -22.27 -3.16
C GLN A 230 4.34 -22.35 -2.66
N LYS A 231 5.33 -22.23 -3.55
CA LYS A 231 6.75 -22.18 -3.17
C LYS A 231 7.04 -20.88 -2.41
N GLY A 232 7.72 -20.98 -1.27
CA GLY A 232 8.13 -19.83 -0.44
C GLY A 232 7.01 -19.21 0.41
N PHE A 233 5.80 -19.78 0.38
CA PHE A 233 4.63 -19.20 1.06
C PHE A 233 4.70 -19.28 2.59
N ASN A 234 5.43 -20.25 3.13
CA ASN A 234 5.63 -20.41 4.58
C ASN A 234 6.21 -19.14 5.23
N HIS A 235 7.21 -18.51 4.62
CA HIS A 235 7.81 -17.28 5.15
C HIS A 235 6.82 -16.11 5.20
N TRP A 236 5.95 -16.01 4.18
CA TRP A 236 4.89 -15.00 4.14
C TRP A 236 3.85 -15.22 5.25
N ILE A 237 3.38 -16.45 5.41
CA ILE A 237 2.40 -16.81 6.44
C ILE A 237 2.95 -16.61 7.85
N ASP A 238 4.19 -17.04 8.08
CA ASP A 238 4.87 -16.85 9.37
C ASP A 238 5.06 -15.36 9.68
N TRP A 239 5.40 -14.55 8.69
CA TRP A 239 5.53 -13.11 8.85
C TRP A 239 4.20 -12.44 9.23
N ILE A 240 3.09 -12.80 8.58
CA ILE A 240 1.76 -12.28 8.96
C ILE A 240 1.44 -12.63 10.42
N LYS A 241 1.64 -13.90 10.80
CA LYS A 241 1.42 -14.37 12.18
C LYS A 241 2.29 -13.58 13.17
N GLN A 242 3.55 -13.31 12.84
CA GLN A 242 4.44 -12.49 13.65
C GLN A 242 3.97 -11.04 13.77
N GLN A 243 3.54 -10.40 12.68
CA GLN A 243 3.04 -9.03 12.73
C GLN A 243 1.75 -8.92 13.55
N HIS A 244 0.86 -9.91 13.46
CA HIS A 244 -0.35 -9.97 14.27
C HIS A 244 0.01 -10.06 15.77
N GLN A 245 0.94 -10.94 16.14
CA GLN A 245 1.40 -11.02 17.54
C GLN A 245 2.09 -9.72 18.01
N LYS A 246 2.87 -9.07 17.13
CA LYS A 246 3.51 -7.79 17.42
C LYS A 246 2.49 -6.69 17.66
N LEU A 247 1.40 -6.66 16.89
CA LEU A 247 0.29 -5.73 17.09
C LEU A 247 -0.33 -5.91 18.47
N LEU A 248 -0.73 -7.14 18.82
CA LEU A 248 -1.34 -7.43 20.12
C LEU A 248 -0.41 -7.04 21.28
N TYR A 249 0.88 -7.33 21.15
CA TYR A 249 1.88 -6.93 22.15
C TYR A 249 1.94 -5.41 22.31
N ASN A 250 1.99 -4.65 21.22
CA ASN A 250 2.06 -3.19 21.27
C ASN A 250 0.81 -2.57 21.89
N ILE A 251 -0.39 -3.02 21.49
CA ILE A 251 -1.66 -2.51 22.03
C ILE A 251 -1.73 -2.75 23.54
N GLN A 252 -1.31 -3.93 24.02
CA GLN A 252 -1.23 -4.23 25.46
C GLN A 252 -0.31 -3.27 26.24
N HIS A 253 0.67 -2.67 25.56
CA HIS A 253 1.62 -1.71 26.15
C HIS A 253 1.27 -0.25 25.79
N GLY A 254 0.06 0.01 25.27
CA GLY A 254 -0.42 1.35 24.95
C GLY A 254 0.26 2.00 23.74
N ALA A 255 0.80 1.20 22.83
CA ALA A 255 1.43 1.65 21.59
C ALA A 255 0.71 1.07 20.36
N SER A 256 0.79 1.78 19.23
CA SER A 256 0.32 1.29 17.92
C SER A 256 1.48 0.83 17.05
N LEU A 257 1.19 0.05 16.01
CA LEU A 257 2.12 -0.18 14.91
C LEU A 257 1.89 0.84 13.80
N HIS A 258 2.97 1.50 13.40
CA HIS A 258 2.98 2.38 12.24
C HIS A 258 3.82 1.76 11.14
N PRO A 259 3.39 1.89 9.87
CA PRO A 259 4.20 1.46 8.74
C PRO A 259 5.40 2.40 8.62
N SER A 260 6.43 1.96 7.90
CA SER A 260 7.53 2.84 7.56
C SER A 260 7.03 3.97 6.64
N ILE A 261 7.03 5.22 7.14
CA ILE A 261 6.70 6.42 6.36
C ILE A 261 8.00 7.08 5.90
N GLN A 262 8.06 7.48 4.63
CA GLN A 262 9.25 8.15 4.08
C GLN A 262 9.40 9.59 4.59
N ASN A 263 10.65 10.01 4.83
CA ASN A 263 11.00 11.40 5.19
C ASN A 263 10.61 12.41 4.09
N ASP A 264 10.70 12.05 2.81
CA ASP A 264 10.30 12.94 1.70
C ASP A 264 8.78 13.16 1.69
N GLY A 265 8.00 12.15 2.11
CA GLY A 265 6.57 12.29 2.40
C GLY A 265 6.36 13.23 3.58
N GLN A 266 7.08 13.05 4.70
CA GLN A 266 6.98 13.94 5.86
C GLN A 266 7.16 15.42 5.48
N HIS A 267 8.08 15.75 4.57
CA HIS A 267 8.24 17.13 4.07
C HIS A 267 7.00 17.68 3.33
N LEU A 268 6.19 16.82 2.71
CA LEU A 268 4.88 17.17 2.15
C LEU A 268 3.76 17.23 3.21
N HIS A 269 4.00 16.76 4.43
CA HIS A 269 3.05 16.80 5.54
C HIS A 269 3.41 17.86 6.61
N THR A 270 4.64 18.37 6.62
CA THR A 270 5.10 19.43 7.53
C THR A 270 4.86 20.83 6.98
N HIS A 271 4.20 21.70 7.76
CA HIS A 271 3.77 23.05 7.39
C HIS A 271 4.86 24.15 7.34
N GLU A 272 6.16 23.82 7.35
CA GLU A 272 7.24 24.84 7.44
C GLU A 272 7.79 25.31 6.09
#